data_AF-A0AAV7UEK6-F1
#
_entry.id   AF-A0AAV7UEK6-F1
#
_cell.length_a   1.000
_cell.length_b   1.000
_cell.length_c   1.000
_cell.angle_alpha   90.00
_cell.angle_beta   90.00
_cell.angle_gamma   90.00
#
_symmetry.space_group_name_H-M   'P 1'
#
loop_
_entity.id
_entity.type
_entity.pdbx_description
1 polymer ?
#
loop_
_entity_poly.entity_id
_entity_poly.type
_entity_poly.pdbx_seq_one_letter_code
_entity_poly.pdbx_strand_id
1 'polypeptide(L)'
;LFPDVGGGYFLPRLSGHIGYYLALTGFRLKGRDVQKAGVATHFVDSEKLPALEKDLIMLKSPSKEAVATVLDSYHTKSGSGEEKQFILSEHIDKINSLFSANSIEEIFDNLKQDGSSFALQQLE
;
A
#
# COMPACT_ATOMS: atom_id res chain seq x y z
N LEU A 1 20.58 -3.61 -4.96
CA LEU A 1 19.25 -4.06 -5.45
C LEU A 1 18.34 -2.82 -5.47
N PHE A 2 17.44 -2.68 -6.44
CA PHE A 2 16.47 -1.58 -6.50
C PHE A 2 15.06 -2.18 -6.70
N PRO A 3 13.96 -1.40 -6.55
CA PRO A 3 12.61 -1.89 -6.82
C PRO A 3 12.44 -2.30 -8.30
N ASP A 4 12.65 -3.59 -8.55
CA ASP A 4 12.56 -4.26 -9.86
C ASP A 4 11.09 -4.49 -10.29
N VAL A 5 10.87 -5.14 -11.44
CA VAL A 5 9.61 -5.67 -11.98
C VAL A 5 8.52 -4.60 -12.12
N GLY A 6 8.93 -3.38 -12.47
CA GLY A 6 8.04 -2.23 -12.63
C GLY A 6 7.86 -1.40 -11.36
N GLY A 7 8.65 -1.62 -10.30
CA GLY A 7 8.68 -0.79 -9.10
C GLY A 7 8.81 0.71 -9.42
N GLY A 8 9.71 1.07 -10.34
CA GLY A 8 9.85 2.45 -10.82
C GLY A 8 8.63 3.02 -11.55
N TYR A 9 7.69 2.19 -12.00
CA TYR A 9 6.44 2.65 -12.62
C TYR A 9 5.33 2.85 -11.58
N PHE A 10 5.06 1.86 -10.73
CA PHE A 10 3.88 1.90 -9.85
C PHE A 10 4.12 2.66 -8.54
N LEU A 11 5.32 2.58 -7.95
CA LEU A 11 5.60 3.23 -6.66
C LEU A 11 5.39 4.75 -6.73
N PRO A 12 5.93 5.49 -7.73
CA PRO A 12 5.69 6.93 -7.83
C PRO A 12 4.23 7.32 -8.12
N ARG A 13 3.36 6.36 -8.44
CA ARG A 13 1.92 6.58 -8.70
C ARG A 13 1.05 6.28 -7.48
N LEU A 14 1.63 5.79 -6.39
CA LEU A 14 0.94 5.73 -5.10
C LEU A 14 0.69 7.15 -4.58
N SER A 15 -0.23 7.28 -3.63
CA SER A 15 -0.59 8.59 -3.09
C SER A 15 0.61 9.30 -2.44
N GLY A 16 0.87 10.54 -2.87
CA GLY A 16 1.96 11.36 -2.35
C GLY A 16 3.33 10.71 -2.55
N HIS A 17 4.14 10.68 -1.48
CA HIS A 17 5.48 10.11 -1.49
C HIS A 17 5.58 8.76 -0.78
N ILE A 18 4.44 8.07 -0.56
CA ILE A 18 4.42 6.72 0.02
C ILE A 18 5.29 5.76 -0.80
N GLY A 19 5.24 5.86 -2.13
CA GLY A 19 6.05 5.02 -3.01
C GLY A 19 7.56 5.18 -2.79
N TYR A 20 8.03 6.42 -2.62
CA TYR A 20 9.44 6.71 -2.34
C TYR A 20 9.84 6.18 -0.96
N TYR A 21 9.00 6.40 0.04
CA TYR A 21 9.19 5.84 1.37
C TYR A 21 9.34 4.31 1.33
N LEU A 22 8.40 3.60 0.67
CA LEU A 22 8.46 2.14 0.54
C LEU A 22 9.70 1.67 -0.23
N ALA A 23 10.06 2.37 -1.31
CA ALA A 23 11.21 2.05 -2.15
C ALA A 23 12.55 2.16 -1.41
N LEU A 24 12.71 3.21 -0.60
CA LEU A 24 13.97 3.58 0.03
C LEU A 24 14.17 2.89 1.39
N THR A 25 13.11 2.72 2.17
CA THR A 25 13.19 2.12 3.52
C THR A 25 12.91 0.61 3.52
N GLY A 26 12.28 0.07 2.47
CA GLY A 26 11.84 -1.32 2.45
C GLY A 26 10.73 -1.63 3.48
N PHE A 27 10.01 -0.61 3.95
CA PHE A 27 8.94 -0.78 4.94
C PHE A 27 7.89 -1.81 4.48
N ARG A 28 7.52 -2.71 5.40
CA ARG A 28 6.65 -3.84 5.10
C ARG A 28 5.19 -3.52 5.41
N LEU A 29 4.39 -3.40 4.36
CA LEU A 29 2.93 -3.40 4.47
C LEU A 29 2.41 -4.84 4.62
N LYS A 30 1.35 -5.03 5.41
CA LYS A 30 0.72 -6.35 5.63
C LYS A 30 -0.80 -6.26 5.45
N GLY A 31 -1.37 -7.29 4.83
CA GLY A 31 -2.83 -7.45 4.73
C GLY A 31 -3.53 -6.21 4.18
N ARG A 32 -4.43 -5.64 4.97
CA ARG A 32 -5.26 -4.49 4.56
C ARG A 32 -4.45 -3.22 4.31
N ASP A 33 -3.28 -3.05 4.93
CA ASP A 33 -2.42 -1.89 4.67
C ASP A 33 -1.91 -1.85 3.21
N VAL A 34 -1.76 -3.00 2.56
CA VAL A 34 -1.39 -3.10 1.13
C VAL A 34 -2.50 -2.51 0.25
N GLN A 35 -3.76 -2.74 0.63
CA GLN A 35 -4.91 -2.17 -0.07
C GLN A 35 -5.05 -0.67 0.22
N LYS A 36 -4.86 -0.25 1.48
CA LYS A 36 -4.92 1.18 1.85
C LYS A 36 -3.80 2.02 1.24
N ALA A 37 -2.62 1.44 1.05
CA ALA A 37 -1.53 2.09 0.32
C ALA A 37 -1.78 2.20 -1.19
N GLY A 38 -2.83 1.55 -1.73
CA GLY A 38 -3.16 1.55 -3.15
C GLY A 38 -2.39 0.51 -3.98
N VAL A 39 -1.71 -0.44 -3.33
CA VAL A 39 -0.98 -1.53 -4.03
C VAL A 39 -1.91 -2.67 -4.40
N ALA A 40 -2.82 -3.06 -3.50
CA ALA A 40 -3.88 -4.02 -3.79
C ALA A 40 -5.22 -3.29 -4.04
N THR A 41 -6.02 -3.79 -4.98
CA THR A 41 -7.32 -3.19 -5.30
C THR A 41 -8.41 -3.63 -4.34
N HIS A 42 -8.39 -4.88 -3.90
CA HIS A 42 -9.37 -5.47 -2.98
C HIS A 42 -8.65 -6.19 -1.84
N PHE A 43 -9.36 -6.32 -0.73
CA PHE A 43 -8.97 -7.12 0.43
C PHE A 43 -10.06 -8.15 0.74
N VAL A 44 -9.67 -9.41 0.91
CA VAL A 44 -10.55 -10.55 1.17
C VAL A 44 -9.94 -11.37 2.31
N ASP A 45 -10.76 -11.75 3.28
CA ASP A 45 -10.31 -12.63 4.37
C ASP A 45 -9.88 -13.99 3.82
N SER A 46 -8.79 -14.54 4.34
CA SER A 46 -8.18 -15.78 3.81
C SER A 46 -9.14 -16.96 3.78
N GLU A 47 -10.07 -17.03 4.73
CA GLU A 47 -11.10 -18.08 4.83
C GLU A 47 -12.07 -18.06 3.64
N LYS A 48 -12.25 -16.90 2.99
CA LYS A 48 -13.16 -16.72 1.85
C LYS A 48 -12.47 -16.89 0.49
N LEU A 49 -11.14 -17.00 0.46
CA LEU A 49 -10.38 -17.16 -0.79
C LEU A 49 -10.83 -18.39 -1.61
N PRO A 50 -11.07 -19.58 -1.02
CA PRO A 50 -11.54 -20.73 -1.80
C PRO A 50 -12.92 -20.51 -2.46
N ALA A 51 -13.80 -19.76 -1.79
CA ALA A 51 -15.12 -19.43 -2.33
C ALA A 51 -15.01 -18.39 -3.47
N LEU A 52 -14.18 -17.35 -3.28
CA LEU A 52 -13.89 -16.37 -4.31
C LEU A 52 -13.33 -17.03 -5.59
N GLU A 53 -12.34 -17.91 -5.44
CA GLU A 53 -11.74 -18.63 -6.56
C GLU A 53 -12.80 -19.43 -7.34
N LYS A 54 -13.65 -20.18 -6.61
CA LYS A 54 -14.74 -20.95 -7.21
C LYS A 54 -15.71 -20.08 -7.99
N ASP A 55 -16.11 -18.93 -7.44
CA ASP A 55 -17.07 -18.04 -8.10
C ASP A 55 -16.48 -17.39 -9.36
N LEU A 56 -15.19 -17.04 -9.34
CA LEU A 56 -14.47 -16.56 -10.52
C LEU A 56 -14.41 -17.62 -11.63
N ILE A 57 -14.12 -18.88 -11.28
CA ILE A 57 -14.07 -20.00 -12.24
C ILE A 57 -15.44 -20.27 -12.87
N MET A 58 -16.53 -20.08 -12.13
CA MET A 58 -17.89 -20.38 -12.59
C MET A 58 -18.52 -19.30 -13.48
N LEU A 59 -17.83 -18.17 -13.70
CA LEU A 59 -18.32 -17.10 -14.58
C LEU A 59 -18.48 -17.59 -16.03
N LYS A 60 -19.74 -17.66 -16.50
CA LYS A 60 -20.05 -17.91 -17.91
C LYS A 60 -19.91 -16.60 -18.68
N SER A 61 -18.88 -16.52 -19.53
CA SER A 61 -18.49 -15.31 -20.30
C SER A 61 -17.94 -14.17 -19.42
N PRO A 62 -16.70 -14.31 -18.89
CA PRO A 62 -16.12 -13.29 -18.03
C PRO A 62 -15.83 -12.00 -18.79
N SER A 63 -16.39 -10.88 -18.31
CA SER A 63 -15.98 -9.53 -18.67
C SER A 63 -15.22 -8.88 -17.49
N LYS A 64 -14.54 -7.76 -17.75
CA LYS A 64 -13.87 -6.99 -16.68
C LYS A 64 -14.87 -6.58 -15.59
N GLU A 65 -16.08 -6.19 -15.98
CA GLU A 65 -17.15 -5.76 -15.10
C GLU A 65 -17.72 -6.92 -14.29
N ALA A 66 -17.87 -8.10 -14.91
CA ALA A 66 -18.32 -9.30 -14.22
C ALA A 66 -17.30 -9.74 -13.14
N VAL A 67 -16.00 -9.72 -13.47
CA VAL A 67 -14.92 -10.04 -12.52
C VAL A 67 -14.88 -9.01 -11.39
N ALA A 68 -14.97 -7.71 -11.72
CA ALA A 68 -15.03 -6.65 -10.71
C ALA A 68 -16.21 -6.85 -9.75
N THR A 69 -17.39 -7.20 -10.27
CA THR A 69 -18.58 -7.47 -9.45
C THR A 69 -18.35 -8.60 -8.46
N VAL A 70 -17.68 -9.68 -8.88
CA VAL A 70 -17.31 -10.78 -7.98
C VAL A 70 -16.29 -10.31 -6.93
N LEU A 71 -15.22 -9.61 -7.34
CA LEU A 71 -14.22 -9.12 -6.40
C LEU A 71 -14.82 -8.14 -5.37
N ASP A 72 -15.73 -7.26 -5.79
CA ASP A 72 -16.44 -6.31 -4.95
C ASP A 72 -17.36 -6.97 -3.92
N SER A 73 -17.95 -8.13 -4.25
CA SER A 73 -18.83 -8.86 -3.32
C SER A 73 -18.05 -9.55 -2.21
N TYR A 74 -16.82 -10.00 -2.50
CA TYR A 74 -15.90 -10.59 -1.52
C TYR A 74 -15.06 -9.54 -0.79
N HIS A 75 -14.92 -8.34 -1.37
CA HIS A 75 -14.19 -7.27 -0.73
C HIS A 75 -14.83 -6.96 0.61
N THR A 76 -14.05 -7.19 1.67
CA THR A 76 -14.56 -7.04 3.02
C THR A 76 -14.68 -5.56 3.35
N LYS A 77 -15.88 -5.03 3.11
CA LYS A 77 -16.36 -3.71 3.54
C LYS A 77 -16.59 -3.76 5.05
N SER A 78 -15.54 -3.48 5.83
CA SER A 78 -15.51 -3.10 7.24
C SER A 78 -16.56 -3.70 8.22
N GLY A 79 -17.01 -4.94 8.02
CA GLY A 79 -18.24 -5.42 8.66
C GLY A 79 -18.09 -6.30 9.89
N SER A 80 -16.89 -6.66 10.35
CA SER A 80 -16.78 -7.62 11.48
C SER A 80 -15.51 -7.58 12.33
N GLY A 81 -14.62 -6.63 12.11
CA GLY A 81 -13.46 -6.40 12.97
C GLY A 81 -13.07 -4.92 12.89
N GLU A 82 -12.63 -4.36 14.01
CA GLU A 82 -12.18 -2.96 14.15
C GLU A 82 -11.58 -2.45 12.83
N GLU A 83 -12.11 -1.36 12.28
CA GLU A 83 -11.50 -0.69 11.13
C GLU A 83 -10.11 -0.21 11.54
N LYS A 84 -9.11 -1.10 11.45
CA LYS A 84 -7.74 -0.75 11.77
C LYS A 84 -7.33 0.37 10.84
N GLN A 85 -7.02 1.53 11.42
CA GLN A 85 -6.48 2.66 10.69
C GLN A 85 -5.26 2.23 9.87
N PHE A 86 -5.02 2.89 8.73
CA PHE A 86 -3.84 2.59 7.92
C PHE A 86 -2.58 2.84 8.75
N ILE A 87 -1.63 1.90 8.75
CA ILE A 87 -0.44 1.97 9.61
C ILE A 87 0.39 3.23 9.41
N LEU A 88 0.35 3.85 8.22
CA LEU A 88 1.08 5.08 7.94
C LEU A 88 0.23 6.35 8.12
N SER A 89 -1.04 6.26 8.51
CA SER A 89 -1.94 7.42 8.58
C SER A 89 -1.37 8.58 9.38
N GLU A 90 -0.78 8.33 10.55
CA GLU A 90 -0.21 9.37 11.42
C GLU A 90 1.08 9.99 10.87
N HIS A 91 1.69 9.36 9.86
CA HIS A 91 2.97 9.77 9.30
C HIS A 91 2.86 10.20 7.83
N ILE A 92 1.67 10.15 7.21
CA ILE A 92 1.50 10.50 5.79
C ILE A 92 2.05 11.89 5.48
N ASP A 93 1.73 12.89 6.29
CA ASP A 93 2.18 14.27 6.04
C ASP A 93 3.71 14.39 6.18
N LYS A 94 4.28 13.70 7.16
CA LYS A 94 5.74 13.62 7.32
C LYS A 94 6.39 12.90 6.15
N ILE A 95 5.87 11.75 5.73
CA ILE A 95 6.37 11.01 4.57
C ILE A 95 6.35 11.91 3.33
N ASN A 96 5.23 12.59 3.09
CA ASN A 96 5.07 13.49 1.97
C ASN A 96 6.06 14.66 1.98
N SER A 97 6.40 15.18 3.16
CA SER A 97 7.38 16.27 3.29
C SER A 97 8.81 15.76 3.18
N LEU A 98 9.18 14.73 3.95
CA LEU A 98 10.56 14.31 4.17
C LEU A 98 11.15 13.59 2.93
N PHE A 99 10.30 12.89 2.17
CA PHE A 99 10.69 12.12 0.97
C PHE A 99 10.37 12.86 -0.34
N SER A 100 10.16 14.18 -0.30
CA SER A 100 9.83 14.99 -1.50
C SER A 100 11.04 15.49 -2.29
N ALA A 101 12.25 15.36 -1.74
CA ALA A 101 13.46 15.90 -2.34
C ALA A 101 13.94 15.08 -3.54
N ASN A 102 14.76 15.71 -4.39
CA ASN A 102 15.24 15.10 -5.65
C ASN A 102 16.55 14.32 -5.50
N SER A 103 17.15 14.34 -4.31
CA SER A 103 18.39 13.61 -3.99
C SER A 103 18.25 12.85 -2.68
N ILE A 104 19.00 11.77 -2.54
CA ILE A 104 19.00 10.98 -1.29
C ILE A 104 19.62 11.81 -0.16
N GLU A 105 20.65 12.57 -0.46
CA GLU A 105 21.34 13.46 0.47
C GLU A 105 20.37 14.45 1.12
N GLU A 106 19.51 15.09 0.32
CA GLU A 106 18.48 16.01 0.83
C GLU A 106 17.41 15.28 1.66
N ILE A 107 17.02 14.05 1.29
CA ILE A 107 16.09 13.25 2.11
C ILE A 107 16.71 12.93 3.47
N PHE A 108 17.99 12.56 3.51
CA PHE A 108 18.72 12.31 4.76
C PHE A 108 18.80 13.58 5.62
N ASP A 109 19.05 14.74 5.02
CA ASP A 109 19.09 16.01 5.73
C ASP A 109 17.71 16.39 6.28
N ASN A 110 16.64 16.20 5.50
CA ASN A 110 15.26 16.40 5.95
C ASN A 110 14.94 15.52 7.18
N LEU A 111 15.28 14.23 7.13
CA LEU A 111 15.04 13.28 8.23
C LEU A 111 15.82 13.67 9.50
N LYS A 112 17.09 14.07 9.35
CA LYS A 112 17.92 14.54 10.47
C LYS A 112 17.39 15.82 11.10
N GLN A 113 16.92 16.77 10.27
CA GLN A 113 16.39 18.04 10.74
C GLN A 113 15.03 17.90 11.44
N ASP A 114 14.15 17.02 10.96
CA ASP A 114 12.86 16.75 11.62
C ASP A 114 13.06 16.14 13.03
N GLY A 115 14.00 15.20 13.16
CA GLY A 115 14.43 14.67 14.46
C GLY A 115 13.35 13.94 15.27
N SER A 116 12.16 13.69 14.72
CA SER A 116 11.13 12.90 15.41
C SER A 116 11.51 11.43 15.50
N SER A 117 10.88 10.71 16.43
CA SER A 117 11.08 9.26 16.58
C SER A 117 10.86 8.51 15.27
N PHE A 118 9.82 8.88 14.51
CA PHE A 118 9.55 8.30 13.19
C PHE A 118 10.70 8.55 12.21
N ALA A 119 11.18 9.80 12.09
CA ALA A 119 12.22 10.17 11.14
C ALA A 119 13.56 9.51 11.48
N LEU A 120 13.94 9.48 12.76
CA LEU A 120 15.16 8.84 13.22
C LEU A 120 15.16 7.33 12.96
N GLN A 121 14.01 6.67 13.12
CA GLN A 121 13.86 5.25 12.78
C GLN A 121 14.08 4.94 11.29
N GLN A 122 13.86 5.91 10.38
CA GLN A 122 14.08 5.69 8.94
C GLN A 122 15.54 5.91 8.51
N LEU A 123 16.39 6.42 9.42
CA LEU A 123 17.81 6.63 9.17
C LEU A 123 18.69 5.43 9.58
N GLU A 124 18.12 4.49 10.34
CA GLU A 124 18.77 3.24 10.79
C GLU A 124 18.68 2.13 9.72
#